data_AF-A0A3L6GC56-F1
#
_entry.id   AF-A0A3L6GC56-F1
#
_cell.length_a   1.000
_cell.length_b   1.000
_cell.length_c   1.000
_cell.angle_alpha   90.00
_cell.angle_beta   90.00
_cell.angle_gamma   90.00
#
_symmetry.space_group_name_H-M   'P 1'
#
loop_
_entity.id
_entity.type
_entity.pdbx_description
1 polymer ?
#
loop_
_entity_poly.entity_id
_entity_poly.type
_entity_poly.pdbx_seq_one_letter_code
_entity_poly.pdbx_strand_id
1 'polypeptide(L)'
;MAEHATTGVEEQRQVAISMCSAPTPSKLVAVESSSLQKLMLKSPPQADAHGDEQQGREVPLAKKVAAEFVGTFILMFAVVSTVVADAQHGGAEGLVGVAAAAGLAVVAVVLAVVSVSGSHLNPAVSLAMGVFGHLPRAHVLPYAAAQTAGSAAAAFLAKAMYRPADPAVMATVPRVGAAQAFFLELVLTFVLMFVIAAVATDPTSASAP
;
A
#
# COMPACT_ATOMS: atom_id res chain seq x y z
N MET A 1 39.26 -25.89 -31.21
CA MET A 1 38.45 -25.50 -32.40
C MET A 1 37.13 -24.94 -31.89
N ALA A 2 37.08 -23.63 -31.64
CA ALA A 2 35.87 -22.89 -31.26
C ALA A 2 36.11 -21.41 -31.66
N GLU A 3 36.09 -21.15 -32.96
CA GLU A 3 36.23 -19.81 -33.53
C GLU A 3 35.46 -19.78 -34.85
N HIS A 4 34.12 -19.83 -34.77
CA HIS A 4 33.25 -19.66 -35.94
C HIS A 4 31.77 -19.44 -35.57
N ALA A 5 31.46 -18.41 -34.76
CA ALA A 5 30.06 -18.06 -34.48
C ALA A 5 29.82 -16.56 -34.18
N THR A 6 30.71 -15.66 -34.59
CA THR A 6 30.63 -14.20 -34.34
C THR A 6 30.70 -13.39 -35.64
N THR A 7 30.06 -13.87 -36.71
CA THR A 7 30.01 -13.16 -38.01
C THR A 7 28.59 -12.88 -38.53
N GLY A 8 27.54 -13.43 -37.90
CA GLY A 8 26.15 -13.28 -38.37
C GLY A 8 25.37 -12.10 -37.81
N VAL A 9 25.85 -11.43 -36.75
CA VAL A 9 25.10 -10.36 -36.07
C VAL A 9 25.51 -8.96 -36.57
N GLU A 10 26.76 -8.77 -36.98
CA GLU A 10 27.23 -7.51 -37.57
C GLU A 10 26.62 -7.24 -38.97
N GLU A 11 26.45 -8.28 -39.79
CA GLU A 11 25.95 -8.14 -41.17
C GLU A 11 24.47 -7.72 -41.20
N GLN A 12 23.68 -8.17 -40.22
CA GLN A 12 22.28 -7.77 -40.03
C GLN A 12 22.12 -6.30 -39.60
N ARG A 13 23.14 -5.73 -38.95
CA ARG A 13 23.11 -4.34 -38.46
C ARG A 13 23.44 -3.32 -39.57
N GLN A 14 24.16 -3.74 -40.61
CA GLN A 14 24.58 -2.87 -41.70
C GLN A 14 23.53 -2.74 -42.82
N VAL A 15 22.67 -3.75 -42.99
CA VAL A 15 21.57 -3.73 -43.98
C VAL A 15 20.42 -2.82 -43.53
N ALA A 16 20.19 -2.68 -42.21
CA ALA A 16 19.12 -1.84 -41.68
C ALA A 16 19.41 -0.32 -41.75
N ILE A 17 20.68 0.09 -41.85
CA ILE A 17 21.09 1.51 -41.88
C ILE A 17 21.15 2.06 -43.32
N SER A 18 21.23 1.19 -44.34
CA SER A 18 21.37 1.58 -45.74
C SER A 18 20.05 1.71 -46.52
N MET A 19 18.91 1.34 -45.94
CA MET A 19 17.62 1.41 -46.62
C MET A 19 16.84 2.69 -46.26
N CYS A 20 16.87 3.62 -47.21
CA CYS A 20 15.83 4.63 -47.44
C CYS A 20 15.89 5.91 -46.60
N SER A 21 17.00 6.62 -46.78
CA SER A 21 16.93 8.03 -47.15
C SER A 21 16.19 8.16 -48.50
N ALA A 22 15.24 9.09 -48.63
CA ALA A 22 14.54 9.42 -49.87
C ALA A 22 14.57 10.94 -50.13
N PRO A 23 14.55 11.36 -51.40
CA PRO A 23 15.15 12.62 -51.84
C PRO A 23 14.23 13.84 -51.74
N THR A 24 14.85 15.01 -51.57
CA THR A 24 14.24 16.34 -51.59
C THR A 24 13.92 16.79 -53.04
N PRO A 25 12.74 17.35 -53.33
CA PRO A 25 12.56 18.26 -54.45
C PRO A 25 12.52 19.70 -53.93
N SER A 26 13.58 20.45 -54.23
CA SER A 26 13.65 21.89 -54.02
C SER A 26 12.81 22.64 -55.07
N LYS A 27 11.97 23.56 -54.57
CA LYS A 27 11.49 24.79 -55.23
C LYS A 27 10.54 24.60 -56.42
N LEU A 28 9.24 24.76 -56.17
CA LEU A 28 8.33 25.64 -56.93
C LEU A 28 7.01 25.75 -56.13
N VAL A 29 6.38 26.93 -56.14
CA VAL A 29 5.17 27.32 -55.37
C VAL A 29 5.44 27.75 -53.92
N ALA A 30 6.17 28.86 -53.78
CA ALA A 30 6.33 29.60 -52.53
C ALA A 30 5.66 30.98 -52.63
N VAL A 31 4.36 31.03 -52.91
CA VAL A 31 3.54 32.23 -52.71
C VAL A 31 2.13 31.76 -52.30
N GLU A 32 1.66 32.22 -51.14
CA GLU A 32 0.26 32.21 -50.69
C GLU A 32 -0.33 31.02 -49.88
N SER A 33 0.39 30.49 -48.88
CA SER A 33 -0.21 29.59 -47.85
C SER A 33 -0.28 30.21 -46.44
N SER A 34 0.60 31.16 -46.14
CA SER A 34 0.79 31.71 -44.78
C SER A 34 -0.39 32.54 -44.27
N SER A 35 -1.13 33.19 -45.17
CA SER A 35 -2.30 34.01 -44.81
C SER A 35 -3.53 33.15 -44.54
N LEU A 36 -3.69 32.04 -45.27
CA LEU A 36 -4.83 31.13 -45.13
C LEU A 36 -4.63 30.15 -43.96
N GLN A 37 -3.39 29.76 -43.65
CA GLN A 37 -3.09 29.05 -42.39
C GLN A 37 -3.31 29.93 -41.16
N LYS A 38 -3.00 31.23 -41.22
CA LYS A 38 -3.33 32.16 -40.11
C LYS A 38 -4.82 32.39 -39.94
N LEU A 39 -5.62 32.23 -41.00
CA LEU A 39 -7.07 32.36 -40.95
C LEU A 39 -7.77 31.06 -40.52
N MET A 40 -7.21 29.90 -40.86
CA MET A 40 -7.68 28.59 -40.39
C MET A 40 -7.18 28.23 -38.98
N LEU A 41 -6.12 28.90 -38.49
CA LEU A 41 -5.59 28.74 -37.14
C LEU A 41 -5.97 29.94 -36.24
N LYS A 42 -7.19 30.44 -36.37
CA LYS A 42 -7.80 31.31 -35.37
C LYS A 42 -9.00 30.59 -34.77
N SER A 43 -8.69 29.67 -33.85
CA SER A 43 -9.67 29.05 -32.98
C SER A 43 -10.50 30.16 -32.28
N PRO A 44 -11.81 29.95 -32.07
CA PRO A 44 -12.63 30.88 -31.30
C PRO A 44 -11.99 31.11 -29.91
N PRO A 45 -12.28 32.24 -29.23
CA PRO A 45 -11.79 32.47 -27.87
C PRO A 45 -12.25 31.28 -27.04
N GLN A 46 -11.30 30.45 -26.64
CA GLN A 46 -11.56 29.35 -25.74
C GLN A 46 -11.93 30.05 -24.43
N ALA A 47 -13.22 29.97 -24.10
CA ALA A 47 -13.70 30.32 -22.79
C ALA A 47 -13.20 29.22 -21.87
N ASP A 48 -11.97 29.40 -21.37
CA ASP A 48 -11.27 28.50 -20.46
C ASP A 48 -11.89 28.62 -19.06
N ALA A 49 -13.18 28.34 -18.96
CA ALA A 49 -13.72 27.82 -17.73
C ALA A 49 -13.11 26.42 -17.53
N HIS A 50 -12.54 26.19 -16.35
CA HIS A 50 -11.79 25.00 -15.90
C HIS A 50 -10.26 25.10 -15.99
N GLY A 51 -9.72 26.18 -15.43
CA GLY A 51 -8.51 26.05 -14.61
C GLY A 51 -8.86 25.41 -13.26
N ASP A 52 -9.21 24.11 -13.27
CA ASP A 52 -9.11 23.29 -12.07
C ASP A 52 -7.90 22.40 -12.27
N GLU A 53 -6.78 22.91 -11.80
CA GLU A 53 -5.53 22.18 -11.67
C GLU A 53 -5.85 20.88 -10.91
N GLN A 54 -5.84 19.75 -11.62
CA GLN A 54 -5.83 18.40 -11.06
C GLN A 54 -4.49 18.16 -10.35
N GLN A 55 -4.19 18.99 -9.35
CA GLN A 55 -3.09 18.82 -8.43
C GLN A 55 -3.55 17.84 -7.37
N GLY A 56 -2.92 16.66 -7.34
CA GLY A 56 -3.25 15.54 -6.48
C GLY A 56 -3.57 15.96 -5.05
N ARG A 57 -4.86 15.99 -4.71
CA ARG A 57 -5.33 16.37 -3.39
C ARG A 57 -4.94 15.29 -2.39
N GLU A 58 -3.90 15.54 -1.60
CA GLU A 58 -3.48 14.64 -0.52
C GLU A 58 -4.69 14.25 0.35
N VAL A 59 -4.77 12.97 0.72
CA VAL A 59 -5.83 12.49 1.61
C VAL A 59 -5.73 13.22 2.96
N PRO A 60 -6.79 13.90 3.43
CA PRO A 60 -6.77 14.64 4.69
C PRO A 60 -6.45 13.74 5.88
N LEU A 61 -5.71 14.26 6.87
CA LEU A 61 -5.34 13.52 8.09
C LEU A 61 -6.55 12.90 8.78
N ALA A 62 -7.68 13.62 8.87
CA ALA A 62 -8.90 13.08 9.48
C ALA A 62 -9.39 11.78 8.80
N LYS A 63 -9.30 11.69 7.47
CA LYS A 63 -9.67 10.46 6.74
C LYS A 63 -8.67 9.35 6.99
N LYS A 64 -7.38 9.67 7.06
CA LYS A 64 -6.32 8.71 7.39
C LYS A 64 -6.52 8.12 8.79
N VAL A 65 -6.74 8.97 9.79
CA VAL A 65 -7.00 8.58 11.18
C VAL A 65 -8.26 7.74 11.30
N ALA A 66 -9.34 8.11 10.58
CA ALA A 66 -10.56 7.30 10.55
C ALA A 66 -10.33 5.92 9.91
N ALA A 67 -9.55 5.85 8.83
CA ALA A 67 -9.18 4.58 8.20
C ALA A 67 -8.35 3.69 9.14
N GLU A 68 -7.40 4.27 9.88
CA GLU A 68 -6.62 3.55 10.90
C GLU A 68 -7.50 3.03 12.03
N PHE A 69 -8.46 3.83 12.52
CA PHE A 69 -9.42 3.40 13.52
C PHE A 69 -10.27 2.23 13.02
N VAL A 70 -10.94 2.39 11.86
CA VAL A 70 -11.85 1.39 11.30
C VAL A 70 -11.11 0.12 10.92
N GLY A 71 -9.94 0.24 10.28
CA GLY A 71 -9.12 -0.90 9.92
C GLY A 71 -8.67 -1.69 11.14
N THR A 72 -8.17 -0.99 12.18
CA THR A 72 -7.73 -1.66 13.42
C THR A 72 -8.91 -2.30 14.14
N PHE A 73 -10.07 -1.65 14.16
CA PHE A 73 -11.29 -2.21 14.72
C PHE A 73 -11.69 -3.52 14.01
N ILE A 74 -11.77 -3.52 12.67
CA ILE A 74 -12.17 -4.72 11.91
C ILE A 74 -11.16 -5.84 12.12
N LEU A 75 -9.85 -5.53 12.04
CA LEU A 75 -8.78 -6.48 12.26
C LEU A 75 -8.88 -7.13 13.65
N MET A 76 -8.95 -6.31 14.69
CA MET A 76 -8.99 -6.82 16.07
C MET A 76 -10.30 -7.53 16.38
N PHE A 77 -11.42 -7.08 15.82
CA PHE A 77 -12.69 -7.76 16.00
C PHE A 77 -12.66 -9.16 15.40
N ALA A 78 -12.13 -9.31 14.17
CA ALA A 78 -11.97 -10.60 13.53
C ALA A 78 -11.05 -11.53 14.35
N VAL A 79 -9.87 -11.07 14.73
CA VAL A 79 -8.89 -11.86 15.51
C VAL A 79 -9.49 -12.32 16.84
N VAL A 80 -10.05 -11.41 17.63
CA VAL A 80 -10.62 -11.75 18.94
C VAL A 80 -11.82 -12.68 18.78
N SER A 81 -12.68 -12.45 17.79
CA SER A 81 -13.84 -13.31 17.52
C SER A 81 -13.42 -14.73 17.16
N THR A 82 -12.39 -14.91 16.33
CA THR A 82 -11.87 -16.24 16.00
C THR A 82 -11.25 -16.94 17.21
N VAL A 83 -10.46 -16.24 18.02
CA VAL A 83 -9.87 -16.81 19.25
C VAL A 83 -10.95 -17.24 20.25
N VAL A 84 -11.98 -16.42 20.44
CA VAL A 84 -13.09 -16.75 21.35
C VAL A 84 -13.94 -17.89 20.78
N ALA A 85 -14.23 -17.89 19.47
CA ALA A 85 -14.98 -18.96 18.83
C ALA A 85 -14.24 -20.29 18.93
N ASP A 86 -12.93 -20.33 18.68
CA ASP A 86 -12.11 -21.54 18.83
C ASP A 86 -12.19 -22.08 20.27
N ALA A 87 -12.05 -21.19 21.27
CA ALA A 87 -12.18 -21.57 22.67
C ALA A 87 -13.56 -22.13 23.02
N GLN A 88 -14.66 -21.56 22.49
CA GLN A 88 -16.03 -22.03 22.73
C GLN A 88 -16.33 -23.38 22.05
N HIS A 89 -15.66 -23.70 20.94
CA HIS A 89 -15.81 -24.96 20.22
C HIS A 89 -14.73 -26.00 20.57
N GLY A 90 -14.07 -25.84 21.72
CA GLY A 90 -13.12 -26.83 22.23
C GLY A 90 -11.80 -26.91 21.45
N GLY A 91 -11.40 -25.84 20.77
CA GLY A 91 -10.14 -25.78 20.03
C GLY A 91 -10.21 -26.42 18.63
N ALA A 92 -11.40 -26.46 18.02
CA ALA A 92 -11.64 -27.13 16.74
C ALA A 92 -10.82 -26.54 15.57
N GLU A 93 -10.57 -25.23 15.57
CA GLU A 93 -9.73 -24.55 14.57
C GLU A 93 -8.24 -24.69 14.90
N GLY A 94 -7.93 -24.68 16.20
CA GLY A 94 -6.58 -24.77 16.74
C GLY A 94 -5.67 -23.62 16.29
N LEU A 95 -4.39 -23.73 16.63
CA LEU A 95 -3.42 -22.65 16.40
C LEU A 95 -3.30 -22.25 14.92
N VAL A 96 -3.33 -23.23 14.01
CA VAL A 96 -3.17 -22.97 12.57
C VAL A 96 -4.39 -22.27 12.00
N GLY A 97 -5.61 -22.70 12.36
CA GLY A 97 -6.84 -22.07 11.89
C GLY A 97 -6.96 -20.62 12.38
N VAL A 98 -6.67 -20.39 13.67
CA VAL A 98 -6.65 -19.04 14.26
C VAL A 98 -5.60 -18.15 13.58
N ALA A 99 -4.39 -18.66 13.34
CA ALA A 99 -3.33 -17.91 12.68
C ALA A 99 -3.67 -17.59 11.20
N ALA A 100 -4.27 -18.53 10.48
CA ALA A 100 -4.70 -18.34 9.10
C ALA A 100 -5.81 -17.28 9.01
N ALA A 101 -6.82 -17.35 9.89
CA ALA A 101 -7.89 -16.36 9.95
C ALA A 101 -7.36 -14.95 10.28
N ALA A 102 -6.44 -14.85 11.25
CA ALA A 102 -5.79 -13.59 11.59
C ALA A 102 -4.99 -13.02 10.40
N GLY A 103 -4.20 -13.87 9.72
CA GLY A 103 -3.44 -13.46 8.53
C GLY A 103 -4.33 -13.00 7.38
N LEU A 104 -5.42 -13.72 7.10
CA LEU A 104 -6.40 -13.33 6.08
C LEU A 104 -7.10 -12.02 6.44
N ALA A 105 -7.44 -11.80 7.70
CA ALA A 105 -8.01 -10.54 8.17
C ALA A 105 -7.04 -9.37 7.95
N VAL A 106 -5.75 -9.55 8.26
CA VAL A 106 -4.71 -8.54 7.97
C VAL A 106 -4.69 -8.22 6.47
N VAL A 107 -4.60 -9.24 5.60
CA VAL A 107 -4.56 -9.03 4.14
C VAL A 107 -5.79 -8.27 3.66
N ALA A 108 -6.99 -8.71 4.05
CA ALA A 108 -8.24 -8.09 3.62
C ALA A 108 -8.35 -6.62 4.05
N VAL A 109 -8.01 -6.31 5.30
CA VAL A 109 -8.08 -4.94 5.82
C VAL A 109 -7.00 -4.07 5.19
N VAL A 110 -5.77 -4.56 5.05
CA VAL A 110 -4.68 -3.82 4.40
C VAL A 110 -5.08 -3.44 2.98
N LEU A 111 -5.54 -4.40 2.17
CA LEU A 111 -5.99 -4.12 0.80
C LEU A 111 -7.14 -3.10 0.75
N ALA A 112 -8.03 -3.10 1.76
CA ALA A 112 -9.15 -2.18 1.82
C ALA A 112 -8.77 -0.74 2.15
N VAL A 113 -7.74 -0.51 2.99
CA VAL A 113 -7.45 0.84 3.53
C VAL A 113 -6.06 1.39 3.22
N VAL A 114 -5.18 0.61 2.58
CA VAL A 114 -3.79 1.02 2.27
C VAL A 114 -3.74 2.31 1.43
N SER A 115 -4.63 2.48 0.45
CA SER A 115 -4.69 3.67 -0.39
C SER A 115 -5.13 4.93 0.35
N VAL A 116 -5.71 4.79 1.54
CA VAL A 116 -6.19 5.92 2.35
C VAL A 116 -5.13 6.34 3.36
N SER A 117 -4.66 5.42 4.21
CA SER A 117 -3.80 5.75 5.36
C SER A 117 -2.38 5.19 5.31
N GLY A 118 -2.08 4.29 4.35
CA GLY A 118 -0.91 3.41 4.39
C GLY A 118 -1.13 2.13 5.20
N SER A 119 -2.29 1.98 5.85
CA SER A 119 -2.69 0.80 6.64
C SER A 119 -1.64 0.33 7.65
N HIS A 120 -1.30 1.21 8.59
CA HIS A 120 -0.33 0.85 9.63
C HIS A 120 -0.95 -0.11 10.65
N LEU A 121 -2.20 0.15 11.04
CA LEU A 121 -3.08 -0.65 11.91
C LEU A 121 -2.45 -1.08 13.25
N ASN A 122 -1.34 -0.45 13.63
CA ASN A 122 -0.51 -0.83 14.77
C ASN A 122 0.33 0.37 15.24
N PRO A 123 0.27 0.74 16.53
CA PRO A 123 1.05 1.84 17.09
C PRO A 123 2.56 1.69 16.92
N ALA A 124 3.10 0.48 17.05
CA ALA A 124 4.53 0.20 16.88
C ALA A 124 4.97 0.42 15.42
N VAL A 125 4.13 0.00 14.45
CA VAL A 125 4.37 0.26 13.03
C VAL A 125 4.34 1.75 12.73
N SER A 126 3.33 2.47 13.22
CA SER A 126 3.23 3.93 13.06
C SER A 126 4.42 4.67 13.63
N LEU A 127 4.89 4.24 14.80
CA LEU A 127 6.07 4.81 15.44
C LEU A 127 7.32 4.53 14.60
N ALA A 128 7.54 3.29 14.16
CA ALA A 128 8.68 2.91 13.34
C ALA A 128 8.71 3.71 12.02
N MET A 129 7.58 3.78 11.31
CA MET A 129 7.47 4.56 10.08
C MET A 129 7.71 6.05 10.32
N GLY A 130 7.29 6.60 11.47
CA GLY A 130 7.58 7.96 11.87
C GLY A 130 9.06 8.22 12.19
N VAL A 131 9.74 7.26 12.81
CA VAL A 131 11.18 7.32 13.12
C VAL A 131 12.01 7.25 11.84
N PHE A 132 11.65 6.36 10.91
CA PHE A 132 12.34 6.18 9.63
C PHE A 132 11.93 7.20 8.55
N GLY A 133 11.05 8.16 8.86
CA GLY A 133 10.68 9.25 7.95
C GLY A 133 9.65 8.89 6.87
N HIS A 134 9.03 7.71 6.96
CA HIS A 134 7.98 7.26 6.03
C HIS A 134 6.57 7.73 6.44
N LEU A 135 6.42 8.27 7.66
CA LEU A 135 5.21 8.92 8.15
C LEU A 135 5.55 10.30 8.72
N PRO A 136 4.80 11.37 8.37
CA PRO A 136 4.97 12.66 9.03
C PRO A 136 4.85 12.51 10.55
N ARG A 137 5.83 13.03 11.30
CA ARG A 137 5.91 12.86 12.76
C ARG A 137 4.65 13.30 13.50
N ALA A 138 3.96 14.33 12.98
CA ALA A 138 2.70 14.82 13.51
C ALA A 138 1.53 13.82 13.39
N HIS A 139 1.63 12.82 12.50
CA HIS A 139 0.59 11.79 12.31
C HIS A 139 0.75 10.60 13.26
N VAL A 140 1.96 10.39 13.84
CA VAL A 140 2.27 9.23 14.67
C VAL A 140 1.31 9.10 15.86
N LEU A 141 1.13 10.19 16.62
CA LEU A 141 0.27 10.18 17.80
C LEU A 141 -1.23 10.03 17.44
N PRO A 142 -1.79 10.77 16.47
CA PRO A 142 -3.16 10.54 15.99
C PRO A 142 -3.41 9.11 15.50
N TYR A 143 -2.46 8.51 14.76
CA TYR A 143 -2.56 7.12 14.32
C TYR A 143 -2.58 6.16 15.50
N ALA A 144 -1.62 6.29 16.43
CA ALA A 144 -1.55 5.44 17.61
C ALA A 144 -2.81 5.54 18.48
N ALA A 145 -3.36 6.74 18.64
CA ALA A 145 -4.60 6.96 19.36
C ALA A 145 -5.80 6.30 18.67
N ALA A 146 -5.91 6.41 17.35
CA ALA A 146 -6.97 5.76 16.57
C ALA A 146 -6.87 4.23 16.61
N GLN A 147 -5.67 3.68 16.45
CA GLN A 147 -5.41 2.24 16.48
C GLN A 147 -5.73 1.65 17.87
N THR A 148 -5.27 2.30 18.94
CA THR A 148 -5.58 1.87 20.31
C THR A 148 -7.06 1.97 20.63
N ALA A 149 -7.74 3.05 20.23
CA ALA A 149 -9.18 3.20 20.39
C ALA A 149 -9.99 2.16 19.58
N GLY A 150 -9.59 1.90 18.32
CA GLY A 150 -10.24 0.92 17.45
C GLY A 150 -10.11 -0.50 18.00
N SER A 151 -8.91 -0.88 18.45
CA SER A 151 -8.65 -2.15 19.12
C SER A 151 -9.48 -2.32 20.40
N ALA A 152 -9.51 -1.28 21.25
CA ALA A 152 -10.33 -1.30 22.47
C ALA A 152 -11.83 -1.46 22.16
N ALA A 153 -12.35 -0.70 21.20
CA ALA A 153 -13.75 -0.80 20.78
C ALA A 153 -14.10 -2.20 20.25
N ALA A 154 -13.22 -2.81 19.46
CA ALA A 154 -13.38 -4.18 18.97
C ALA A 154 -13.43 -5.21 20.11
N ALA A 155 -12.49 -5.12 21.06
CA ALA A 155 -12.45 -6.00 22.22
C ALA A 155 -13.71 -5.89 23.09
N PHE A 156 -14.21 -4.67 23.33
CA PHE A 156 -15.45 -4.46 24.10
C PHE A 156 -16.69 -4.97 23.36
N LEU A 157 -16.76 -4.78 22.04
CA LEU A 157 -17.87 -5.32 21.25
C LEU A 157 -17.86 -6.84 21.25
N ALA A 158 -16.70 -7.47 21.01
CA ALA A 158 -16.57 -8.92 21.07
C ALA A 158 -16.97 -9.45 22.46
N LYS A 159 -16.53 -8.79 23.54
CA LYS A 159 -16.92 -9.16 24.91
C LYS A 159 -18.43 -9.08 25.14
N ALA A 160 -19.09 -8.12 24.52
CA ALA A 160 -20.55 -7.99 24.61
C ALA A 160 -21.28 -9.10 23.83
N MET A 161 -20.75 -9.52 22.68
CA MET A 161 -21.33 -10.54 21.80
C MET A 161 -21.16 -11.97 22.32
N TYR A 162 -19.97 -12.33 22.82
CA TYR A 162 -19.63 -13.71 23.14
C TYR A 162 -19.90 -14.13 24.61
N ARG A 163 -20.95 -13.61 25.26
CA ARG A 163 -21.19 -13.91 26.69
C ARG A 163 -21.64 -15.36 26.95
N PRO A 164 -21.12 -16.04 27.99
CA PRO A 164 -20.00 -15.61 28.85
C PRO A 164 -18.65 -15.79 28.13
N ALA A 165 -17.92 -14.69 27.93
CA ALA A 165 -16.59 -14.73 27.36
C ALA A 165 -15.57 -14.68 28.50
N ASP A 166 -14.62 -15.62 28.51
CA ASP A 166 -13.52 -15.62 29.47
C ASP A 166 -12.58 -14.44 29.17
N PRO A 167 -12.44 -13.46 30.09
CA PRO A 167 -11.52 -12.34 29.92
C PRO A 167 -10.07 -12.79 29.65
N ALA A 168 -9.65 -13.96 30.13
CA ALA A 168 -8.31 -14.51 29.91
C ALA A 168 -8.07 -14.95 28.45
N VAL A 169 -9.14 -15.19 27.68
CA VAL A 169 -9.08 -15.51 26.24
C VAL A 169 -9.08 -14.23 25.39
N MET A 170 -9.72 -13.17 25.88
CA MET A 170 -9.88 -11.91 25.15
C MET A 170 -8.74 -10.90 25.37
N ALA A 171 -7.92 -11.10 26.40
CA ALA A 171 -6.82 -10.21 26.75
C ALA A 171 -5.46 -10.86 26.47
N THR A 172 -4.49 -10.05 26.05
CA THR A 172 -3.09 -10.44 25.88
C THR A 172 -2.37 -10.53 27.22
N VAL A 173 -2.81 -11.45 28.08
CA VAL A 173 -2.18 -11.70 29.38
C VAL A 173 -0.93 -12.56 29.17
N PRO A 174 0.27 -12.06 29.52
CA PRO A 174 1.48 -12.87 29.41
C PRO A 174 1.39 -14.06 30.36
N ARG A 175 1.50 -15.27 29.81
CA ARG A 175 1.54 -16.53 30.59
C ARG A 175 2.96 -16.88 31.04
N VAL A 176 3.96 -16.11 30.61
CA VAL A 176 5.38 -16.25 30.92
C VAL A 176 5.88 -15.05 31.72
N GLY A 177 7.09 -15.13 32.27
CA GLY A 177 7.70 -14.01 33.00
C GLY A 177 7.87 -12.76 32.12
N ALA A 178 7.85 -11.57 32.74
CA ALA A 178 7.86 -10.29 32.04
C ALA A 178 9.04 -10.11 31.07
N ALA A 179 10.24 -10.53 31.46
CA ALA A 179 11.42 -10.48 30.60
C ALA A 179 11.27 -11.37 29.35
N GLN A 180 10.72 -12.58 29.52
CA GLN A 180 10.49 -13.48 28.40
C GLN A 180 9.40 -12.96 27.46
N ALA A 181 8.31 -12.44 28.00
CA ALA A 181 7.25 -11.80 27.22
C ALA A 181 7.80 -10.61 26.41
N PHE A 182 8.65 -9.78 27.02
CA PHE A 182 9.30 -8.67 26.34
C PHE A 182 10.15 -9.13 25.14
N PHE A 183 11.00 -10.15 25.30
CA PHE A 183 11.81 -10.65 24.19
C PHE A 183 10.97 -11.32 23.10
N LEU A 184 9.88 -12.02 23.46
CA LEU A 184 8.95 -12.57 22.48
C LEU A 184 8.28 -11.47 21.65
N GLU A 185 7.75 -10.44 22.30
CA GLU A 185 7.14 -9.29 21.63
C GLU A 185 8.15 -8.53 20.75
N LEU A 186 9.39 -8.39 21.21
CA LEU A 186 10.47 -7.77 20.44
C LEU A 186 10.73 -8.55 19.15
N VAL A 187 10.83 -9.89 19.23
CA VAL A 187 11.07 -10.75 18.07
C VAL A 187 9.87 -10.73 17.12
N LEU A 188 8.64 -10.83 17.64
CA LEU A 188 7.42 -10.77 16.84
C LEU A 188 7.28 -9.43 16.12
N THR A 189 7.54 -8.32 16.81
CA THR A 189 7.51 -6.97 16.21
C THR A 189 8.63 -6.80 15.19
N PHE A 190 9.82 -7.34 15.44
CA PHE A 190 10.91 -7.34 14.47
C PHE A 190 10.52 -8.07 13.18
N VAL A 191 9.94 -9.27 13.28
CA VAL A 191 9.48 -10.03 12.11
C VAL A 191 8.39 -9.26 11.35
N LEU A 192 7.41 -8.70 12.06
CA LEU A 192 6.36 -7.87 11.45
C LEU A 192 6.96 -6.68 10.70
N MET A 193 7.88 -5.93 11.33
CA MET A 193 8.52 -4.78 10.71
C MET A 193 9.42 -5.16 9.54
N PHE A 194 10.12 -6.29 9.62
CA PHE A 194 10.92 -6.81 8.51
C PHE A 194 10.04 -7.10 7.29
N VAL A 195 8.91 -7.77 7.48
CA VAL A 195 7.95 -8.05 6.39
C VAL A 195 7.37 -6.75 5.82
N ILE A 196 6.95 -5.82 6.67
CA ILE A 196 6.42 -4.51 6.24
C ILE A 196 7.46 -3.77 5.42
N ALA A 197 8.70 -3.68 5.90
CA ALA A 197 9.77 -3.01 5.16
C ALA A 197 10.03 -3.70 3.82
N ALA A 198 10.20 -5.02 3.80
CA ALA A 198 10.45 -5.77 2.57
C ALA A 198 9.36 -5.58 1.51
N VAL A 199 8.08 -5.55 1.92
CA VAL A 199 6.95 -5.35 1.01
C VAL A 199 6.78 -3.88 0.62
N ALA A 200 7.01 -2.95 1.56
CA ALA A 200 6.80 -1.51 1.31
C ALA A 200 7.95 -0.86 0.52
N THR A 201 9.14 -1.44 0.53
CA THR A 201 10.32 -0.89 -0.15
C THR A 201 10.67 -1.59 -1.47
N ASP A 202 9.78 -2.42 -2.03
CA ASP A 202 10.04 -3.07 -3.32
C ASP A 202 10.06 -2.02 -4.46
N PRO A 203 11.22 -1.75 -5.09
CA PRO A 203 11.33 -0.77 -6.17
C PRO A 203 10.58 -1.20 -7.44
N THR A 204 10.17 -2.45 -7.55
CA THR A 204 9.50 -3.02 -8.73
C THR A 204 8.06 -2.50 -8.89
N SER A 205 7.44 -1.95 -7.84
CA SER A 205 6.09 -1.36 -7.94
C SER A 205 6.06 0.00 -8.65
N ALA A 206 7.22 0.64 -8.85
CA ALA A 206 7.33 1.95 -9.49
C ALA A 206 7.55 1.88 -11.01
N SER A 207 7.71 0.69 -11.58
CA SER A 207 8.03 0.48 -13.00
C SER A 207 7.16 -0.60 -13.66
N ALA A 208 5.85 -0.55 -13.48
CA ALA A 208 4.95 -1.32 -14.36
C ALA A 208 4.96 -0.67 -15.77
N PRO A 209 5.15 -1.46 -16.84
CA PRO A 209 5.22 -0.97 -18.22
C PRO A 209 3.89 -0.45 -18.77
#